data_AF-A0A1S9UIW0-F1
#
_entry.id   AF-A0A1S9UIW0-F1
#
_cell.length_a   1.000
_cell.length_b   1.000
_cell.length_c   1.000
_cell.angle_alpha   90.00
_cell.angle_beta   90.00
_cell.angle_gamma   90.00
#
_symmetry.space_group_name_H-M   'P 1'
#
loop_
_entity.id
_entity.type
_entity.pdbx_description
1 polymer ?
#
loop_
_entity_poly.entity_id
_entity_poly.type
_entity_poly.pdbx_seq_one_letter_code
_entity_poly.pdbx_strand_id
1 'polypeptide(L)'
;MRSVQDALYNWLTIKTVAEARPDDSAAQETYVLFQNMIYEEHKLRNVEVEKNEEMYLITYEIDGEIRCARFPVEAIDCFLDQMNREPEKYK
;
A
#
# COMPACT_ATOMS: atom_id res chain seq x y z
N MET A 1 -8.17 -6.45 8.12
CA MET A 1 -8.18 -6.96 6.73
C MET A 1 -8.24 -8.49 6.77
N ARG A 2 -8.84 -9.17 5.79
CA ARG A 2 -9.05 -10.63 5.88
C ARG A 2 -7.95 -11.45 5.19
N SER A 3 -7.23 -10.88 4.23
CA SER A 3 -6.17 -11.57 3.49
C SER A 3 -4.89 -10.73 3.36
N VAL A 4 -3.76 -11.43 3.11
CA VAL A 4 -2.47 -10.79 2.76
C VAL A 4 -2.63 -9.88 1.53
N GLN A 5 -3.46 -10.26 0.57
CA GLN A 5 -3.71 -9.48 -0.62
C GLN A 5 -4.41 -8.15 -0.28
N ASP A 6 -5.43 -8.17 0.59
CA ASP A 6 -6.08 -6.93 1.06
C ASP A 6 -5.10 -6.06 1.85
N ALA A 7 -4.27 -6.68 2.69
CA ALA A 7 -3.28 -5.97 3.49
C ALA A 7 -2.26 -5.25 2.61
N LEU A 8 -1.72 -5.95 1.61
CA LEU A 8 -0.80 -5.40 0.63
C LEU A 8 -1.45 -4.32 -0.24
N TYR A 9 -2.71 -4.49 -0.65
CA TYR A 9 -3.44 -3.47 -1.41
C TYR A 9 -3.60 -2.18 -0.61
N ASN A 10 -4.07 -2.27 0.64
CA ASN A 10 -4.27 -1.09 1.48
C ASN A 10 -2.94 -0.45 1.86
N TRP A 11 -1.93 -1.24 2.21
CA TRP A 11 -0.58 -0.74 2.48
C TRP A 11 0.00 0.00 1.27
N LEU A 12 -0.07 -0.59 0.07
CA LEU A 12 0.43 0.04 -1.15
C LEU A 12 -0.31 1.33 -1.47
N THR A 13 -1.64 1.34 -1.32
CA THR A 13 -2.45 2.55 -1.48
C THR A 13 -1.99 3.65 -0.55
N ILE A 14 -1.87 3.39 0.75
CA ILE A 14 -1.42 4.40 1.73
C ILE A 14 0.04 4.80 1.50
N LYS A 15 0.92 3.86 1.09
CA LYS A 15 2.30 4.15 0.70
C LYS A 15 2.34 5.22 -0.38
N THR A 16 1.57 5.05 -1.47
CA THR A 16 1.53 6.03 -2.55
C THR A 16 1.00 7.39 -2.09
N VAL A 17 0.01 7.42 -1.18
CA VAL A 17 -0.51 8.67 -0.60
C VAL A 17 0.54 9.37 0.25
N ALA A 18 1.21 8.65 1.14
CA ALA A 18 2.27 9.17 2.00
C ALA A 18 3.47 9.68 1.18
N GLU A 19 3.84 8.98 0.10
CA GLU A 19 4.90 9.43 -0.81
C GLU A 19 4.50 10.69 -1.60
N ALA A 20 3.24 10.80 -2.02
CA ALA A 20 2.73 11.98 -2.72
C ALA A 20 2.51 13.19 -1.80
N ARG A 21 2.32 12.96 -0.49
CA ARG A 21 2.07 13.99 0.53
C ARG A 21 3.04 13.84 1.70
N PRO A 22 4.34 14.14 1.52
CA PRO A 22 5.34 13.98 2.57
C PRO A 22 5.08 14.85 3.81
N ASP A 23 4.41 15.99 3.64
CA ASP A 23 4.08 16.93 4.73
C ASP A 23 2.79 16.56 5.50
N ASP A 24 2.05 15.54 5.07
CA ASP A 24 0.82 15.08 5.71
C ASP A 24 1.14 14.05 6.80
N SER A 25 1.33 14.53 8.04
CA SER A 25 1.64 13.66 9.18
C SER A 25 0.62 12.55 9.40
N ALA A 26 -0.66 12.80 9.12
CA ALA A 26 -1.70 11.78 9.28
C ALA A 26 -1.53 10.64 8.26
N ALA A 27 -1.18 10.98 7.01
CA ALA A 27 -0.85 9.99 5.99
C ALA A 27 0.41 9.16 6.38
N GLN A 28 1.44 9.81 6.92
CA GLN A 28 2.66 9.12 7.39
C GLN A 28 2.38 8.18 8.57
N GLU A 29 1.63 8.63 9.58
CA GLU A 29 1.24 7.79 10.73
C GLU A 29 0.42 6.58 10.27
N THR A 30 -0.52 6.80 9.36
CA THR A 30 -1.32 5.73 8.77
C THR A 30 -0.43 4.75 8.00
N TYR A 31 0.53 5.24 7.21
CA TYR A 31 1.49 4.40 6.50
C TYR A 31 2.26 3.48 7.46
N VAL A 32 2.77 4.01 8.57
CA VAL A 32 3.47 3.22 9.59
C VAL A 32 2.56 2.14 10.19
N LEU A 33 1.28 2.46 10.44
CA LEU A 33 0.31 1.48 10.95
C LEU A 33 0.09 0.33 9.97
N PHE A 34 -0.12 0.62 8.68
CA PHE A 34 -0.26 -0.43 7.66
C PHE A 34 1.03 -1.20 7.43
N GLN A 35 2.19 -0.55 7.53
CA GLN A 35 3.49 -1.18 7.44
C GLN A 35 3.68 -2.20 8.57
N ASN A 36 3.38 -1.82 9.82
CA ASN A 36 3.44 -2.74 10.94
C ASN A 36 2.45 -3.90 10.76
N MET A 37 1.26 -3.65 10.23
CA MET A 37 0.30 -4.71 9.98
C MET A 37 0.83 -5.77 8.98
N ILE A 38 1.49 -5.38 7.88
CA ILE A 38 2.04 -6.36 6.94
C ILE A 38 3.22 -7.15 7.53
N TYR A 39 4.08 -6.51 8.34
CA TYR A 39 5.26 -7.18 8.92
C TYR A 39 4.97 -7.96 10.20
N GLU A 40 4.10 -7.45 11.08
CA GLU A 40 3.84 -8.04 12.40
C GLU A 40 2.64 -8.99 12.38
N GLU A 41 1.51 -8.58 11.79
CA GLU A 41 0.30 -9.41 11.77
C GLU A 41 0.38 -10.48 10.68
N HIS A 42 0.70 -10.06 9.45
CA HIS A 42 0.81 -10.96 8.30
C HIS A 42 2.19 -11.63 8.17
N LYS A 43 3.15 -11.26 9.03
CA LYS A 43 4.50 -11.85 9.08
C LYS A 43 5.24 -11.82 7.75
N LEU A 44 4.93 -10.85 6.89
CA LEU A 44 5.64 -10.69 5.64
C LEU A 44 7.07 -10.26 5.92
N ARG A 45 8.00 -10.62 5.03
CA ARG A 45 9.40 -10.20 5.07
C ARG A 45 9.86 -9.84 3.69
N ASN A 46 10.99 -9.12 3.59
CA ASN A 46 11.64 -8.80 2.32
C ASN A 46 10.64 -8.24 1.29
N VAL A 47 9.75 -7.34 1.74
CA VAL A 47 8.71 -6.77 0.90
C VAL A 47 9.35 -5.73 -0.02
N GLU A 48 9.33 -6.02 -1.32
CA GLU A 48 9.87 -5.18 -2.38
C GLU A 48 8.74 -4.78 -3.32
N VAL A 49 8.75 -3.52 -3.78
CA VAL A 49 7.73 -2.97 -4.68
C VAL A 49 8.40 -2.48 -5.95
N GLU A 50 7.96 -3.02 -7.08
CA GLU A 50 8.34 -2.58 -8.40
C GLU A 50 7.10 -1.99 -9.10
N LYS A 51 7.26 -0.83 -9.73
CA LYS A 51 6.20 -0.17 -10.50
C LYS A 51 6.58 -0.17 -11.98
N ASN A 52 5.68 -0.68 -12.81
CA ASN A 52 5.74 -0.55 -14.27
C ASN A 52 4.59 0.36 -14.74
N GLU A 53 4.47 0.61 -16.05
CA GLU A 53 3.47 1.54 -16.61
C GLU A 53 2.03 1.17 -16.24
N GLU A 54 1.71 -0.12 -16.15
CA GLU A 54 0.34 -0.60 -15.91
C GLU A 54 0.12 -1.24 -14.54
N MET A 55 1.18 -1.74 -13.89
CA MET A 55 1.06 -2.61 -12.71
C MET A 55 2.12 -2.30 -11.64
N TYR A 56 1.71 -2.40 -10.38
CA TYR A 56 2.59 -2.62 -9.25
C TYR A 56 2.79 -4.13 -9.05
N LEU A 57 4.04 -4.54 -8.91
CA LEU A 57 4.47 -5.88 -8.51
C LEU A 57 5.05 -5.79 -7.10
N ILE A 58 4.48 -6.57 -6.17
CA ILE A 58 5.01 -6.69 -4.81
C ILE A 58 5.57 -8.08 -4.65
N THR A 59 6.86 -8.19 -4.40
CA THR A 59 7.52 -9.45 -4.02
C THR A 59 7.70 -9.47 -2.52
N TYR A 60 7.37 -10.57 -1.87
CA TYR A 60 7.48 -10.71 -0.42
C TYR A 60 7.71 -12.16 -0.02
N GLU A 61 8.29 -12.36 1.15
CA GLU A 61 8.45 -13.66 1.79
C GLU A 61 7.36 -13.85 2.86
N ILE A 62 6.73 -15.02 2.87
CA ILE A 62 5.78 -15.45 3.91
C ILE A 62 6.02 -16.93 4.20
N ASP A 63 6.15 -17.29 5.49
CA ASP A 63 6.41 -18.67 5.93
C ASP A 63 7.64 -19.33 5.24
N GLY A 64 8.64 -18.53 4.87
CA GLY A 64 9.84 -18.99 4.16
C GLY A 64 9.67 -19.20 2.66
N GLU A 65 8.50 -18.91 2.10
CA GLU A 65 8.22 -18.95 0.67
C GLU A 65 8.20 -17.53 0.08
N ILE A 66 8.83 -17.37 -1.07
CA ILE A 66 8.72 -16.12 -1.84
C ILE A 66 7.43 -16.17 -2.65
N ARG A 67 6.62 -15.12 -2.50
CA ARG A 67 5.37 -14.90 -3.23
C ARG A 67 5.37 -13.53 -3.88
N CYS A 68 4.48 -13.37 -4.86
CA CYS A 68 4.25 -12.08 -5.50
C CYS A 68 2.76 -11.75 -5.54
N ALA A 69 2.46 -10.45 -5.41
CA ALA A 69 1.15 -9.88 -5.62
C ALA A 69 1.23 -8.80 -6.71
N ARG A 70 0.15 -8.64 -7.49
CA ARG A 70 0.10 -7.68 -8.59
C ARG A 70 -1.16 -6.85 -8.46
N PHE A 71 -1.01 -5.54 -8.60
CA PHE A 71 -2.11 -4.59 -8.52
C PHE A 71 -2.04 -3.62 -9.71
N PRO A 72 -3.15 -3.36 -10.43
CA PRO A 72 -3.18 -2.35 -11.46
C PRO A 72 -2.84 -0.98 -10.90
N VAL A 73 -1.98 -0.23 -11.59
CA VAL A 73 -1.64 1.15 -11.21
C VAL A 73 -2.90 1.99 -11.11
N GLU A 74 -3.83 1.83 -12.04
CA GLU A 74 -5.12 2.51 -12.03
C GLU A 74 -5.90 2.26 -10.73
N ALA A 75 -5.87 1.05 -10.16
CA ALA A 75 -6.62 0.75 -8.95
C ALA A 75 -6.04 1.48 -7.72
N ILE A 76 -4.71 1.57 -7.65
CA ILE A 76 -3.98 2.20 -6.55
C ILE A 76 -4.02 3.74 -6.69
N ASP A 77 -3.65 4.25 -7.86
CA ASP A 77 -3.50 5.68 -8.11
C ASP A 77 -4.88 6.38 -8.28
N CYS A 78 -5.95 5.67 -8.70
CA CYS A 78 -7.30 6.24 -8.74
C CYS A 78 -7.83 6.60 -7.34
N PHE A 79 -7.41 5.89 -6.29
CA PHE A 79 -7.77 6.25 -4.92
C PHE A 79 -7.22 7.63 -4.53
N LEU A 80 -5.98 7.91 -4.91
CA LEU A 80 -5.33 9.22 -4.78
C LEU A 80 -6.08 10.30 -5.57
N ASP A 81 -6.46 10.01 -6.82
CA ASP A 81 -7.20 10.95 -7.67
C ASP A 81 -8.59 11.25 -7.09
N GLN A 82 -9.29 10.25 -6.54
CA GLN A 82 -10.56 10.44 -5.84
C GLN A 82 -10.39 11.27 -4.55
N MET A 83 -9.37 11.01 -3.74
CA MET A 83 -9.08 11.83 -2.54
C MET A 83 -8.74 13.28 -2.89
N ASN A 84 -8.05 13.52 -4.00
CA ASN A 84 -7.73 14.87 -4.47
C ASN A 84 -8.95 15.60 -5.05
N ARG A 85 -9.89 14.89 -5.68
CA ARG A 85 -11.11 15.47 -6.23
C ARG A 85 -12.17 15.78 -5.18
N GLU A 86 -12.23 15.04 -4.07
CA GLU A 86 -13.19 15.25 -2.98
C GLU A 86 -12.51 15.46 -1.61
N PRO A 87 -11.71 16.53 -1.43
CA PRO A 87 -10.97 16.75 -0.18
C PRO A 87 -11.89 16.98 1.04
N GLU A 88 -13.15 17.39 0.83
CA GLU A 88 -14.11 17.69 1.90
C GLU A 88 -14.62 16.44 2.64
N LYS A 89 -14.52 15.25 2.04
CA LYS A 89 -14.93 13.98 2.66
C LYS A 89 -13.89 13.36 3.58
N TYR A 90 -12.64 13.82 3.50
CA TYR A 90 -11.49 13.26 4.22
C TYR A 90 -10.85 14.31 5.14
N LYS A 91 -11.67 15.14 5.78
CA LYS A 91 -11.26 16.08 6.85
C LYS A 91 -11.29 15.44 8.22
#